data_AF-A0A2N8MM30-F1
#
_entry.id   AF-A0A2N8MM30-F1
#
_cell.length_a   1.000
_cell.length_b   1.000
_cell.length_c   1.000
_cell.angle_alpha   90.00
_cell.angle_beta   90.00
_cell.angle_gamma   90.00
#
_symmetry.space_group_name_H-M   'P 1'
#
loop_
_entity.id
_entity.type
_entity.pdbx_description
1 polymer ?
#
loop_
_entity_poly.entity_id
_entity_poly.type
_entity_poly.pdbx_seq_one_letter_code
_entity_poly.pdbx_strand_id
1 'polypeptide(L)' 'MECAFCAGGLDHCHGTLVVHLDGGFTECSEDGCVDFDFARHAPTIDCFDVDGGCTCAVVEARQLLRAS' A
#
# COMPACT_ATOMS: atom_id res chain seq x y z
N MET A 1 5.33 -5.17 21.94
CA MET A 1 6.42 -4.24 21.60
C MET A 1 5.77 -2.88 21.43
N GLU A 2 6.29 -1.85 22.09
CA GLU A 2 5.75 -0.49 21.96
C GLU A 2 6.31 0.16 20.70
N CYS A 3 5.47 0.89 19.94
CA CYS A 3 5.91 1.62 18.76
C CYS A 3 6.77 2.83 19.18
N ALA A 4 8.02 2.89 18.70
CA ALA A 4 8.95 3.97 19.02
C ALA A 4 8.45 5.34 18.50
N PHE A 5 7.71 5.37 17.40
CA PHE A 5 7.13 6.60 16.85
C PHE A 5 5.99 7.13 17.75
N CYS A 6 5.13 6.24 18.28
CA CYS A 6 4.12 6.63 19.28
C CYS A 6 4.78 7.19 20.55
N ALA A 7 5.80 6.49 21.07
CA ALA A 7 6.51 6.92 22.28
C ALA A 7 7.19 8.28 22.08
N GLY A 8 7.66 8.59 20.87
CA GLY A 8 8.24 9.87 20.49
C GLY A 8 7.23 10.96 20.14
N GLY A 9 5.92 10.68 20.14
CA GLY A 9 4.88 11.62 19.72
C GLY A 9 4.96 12.01 18.24
N LEU A 10 5.55 11.16 17.41
CA LEU A 10 5.69 11.39 15.98
C LEU A 10 4.39 11.04 15.27
N ASP A 11 4.09 11.83 14.26
CA ASP A 11 2.88 11.68 13.48
C ASP A 11 3.06 10.64 12.38
N HIS A 12 2.39 9.48 12.51
CA HIS A 12 2.55 8.33 11.63
C HIS A 12 1.29 7.46 11.61
N CYS A 13 1.19 6.59 10.60
CA CYS A 13 0.19 5.54 10.51
C CYS A 13 0.82 4.16 10.80
N HIS A 14 0.03 3.23 11.31
CA HIS A 14 0.43 1.84 11.49
C HIS A 14 0.07 0.94 10.31
N GLY A 15 -0.83 1.41 9.44
CA GLY A 15 -1.17 0.72 8.20
C GLY A 15 -0.05 0.79 7.18
N THR A 16 -0.05 -0.17 6.26
CA THR A 16 0.82 -0.19 5.10
C THR A 16 0.17 0.62 3.98
N LEU A 17 0.92 1.57 3.41
CA LEU A 17 0.51 2.26 2.20
C LEU A 17 0.77 1.34 1.01
N VAL A 18 -0.30 0.94 0.34
CA VAL A 18 -0.25 0.12 -0.87
C VAL A 18 -0.35 1.06 -2.07
N VAL A 19 0.61 0.94 -2.99
CA VAL A 19 0.66 1.72 -4.23
C VAL A 19 0.11 0.89 -5.38
N HIS A 20 -0.96 1.35 -6.02
CA HIS A 20 -1.54 0.73 -7.21
C HIS A 20 -1.03 1.44 -8.45
N LEU A 21 0.14 1.05 -8.97
CA LEU A 21 0.74 1.71 -10.14
C LEU A 21 -0.20 1.72 -11.35
N ASP A 22 -0.90 0.62 -11.60
CA ASP A 22 -1.88 0.52 -12.71
C ASP A 22 -3.09 1.42 -12.51
N GLY A 23 -3.53 1.58 -11.27
CA GLY A 23 -4.68 2.40 -10.91
C GLY A 23 -4.35 3.89 -10.76
N GLY A 24 -3.07 4.21 -10.55
CA GLY A 24 -2.61 5.57 -10.26
C GLY A 24 -3.07 6.11 -8.91
N PHE A 25 -3.37 5.23 -7.94
CA PHE A 25 -3.83 5.62 -6.61
C PHE A 25 -3.12 4.83 -5.51
N THR A 26 -3.31 5.28 -4.27
CA THR A 26 -2.78 4.65 -3.07
C THR A 26 -3.92 4.34 -2.11
N GLU A 27 -3.79 3.25 -1.36
CA GLU A 27 -4.68 2.89 -0.26
C GLU A 27 -3.86 2.57 0.99
N CYS A 28 -4.44 2.78 2.16
CA CYS A 28 -3.82 2.37 3.42
C CYS A 28 -4.56 1.15 3.95
N SER A 29 -3.83 0.15 4.43
CA SER A 29 -4.42 -1.07 5.00
C SER A 29 -5.11 -0.87 6.35
N GLU A 30 -4.96 0.31 6.97
CA GLU A 30 -5.62 0.66 8.23
C GLU A 30 -7.05 1.14 7.97
N ASP A 31 -8.02 0.52 8.65
CA ASP A 31 -9.44 0.83 8.48
C ASP A 31 -9.74 2.30 8.79
N GLY A 32 -10.34 2.98 7.83
CA GLY A 32 -10.75 4.39 7.96
C GLY A 32 -9.62 5.40 7.84
N CYS A 33 -8.39 4.98 7.54
CA CYS A 33 -7.33 5.91 7.18
C CYS A 33 -7.62 6.56 5.81
N VAL A 34 -7.64 7.89 5.76
CA VAL A 34 -7.90 8.69 4.55
C VAL A 34 -6.70 9.57 4.17
N ASP A 35 -5.61 9.44 4.91
CA ASP A 35 -4.34 10.10 4.61
C ASP A 35 -3.48 9.11 3.83
N PHE A 36 -2.91 9.54 2.70
CA PHE A 36 -2.08 8.70 1.84
C PHE A 36 -0.71 9.33 1.60
N ASP A 37 -0.28 10.23 2.48
CA ASP A 37 1.04 10.84 2.44
C ASP A 37 2.12 9.80 2.78
N PHE A 38 3.08 9.61 1.88
CA PHE A 38 4.19 8.68 2.05
C PHE A 38 5.04 8.98 3.30
N ALA A 39 5.13 10.24 3.74
CA ALA A 39 5.89 10.61 4.93
C ALA A 39 5.25 10.08 6.24
N ARG A 40 3.93 9.91 6.25
CA ARG A 40 3.20 9.32 7.38
C ARG A 40 3.19 7.80 7.37
N HIS A 41 3.41 7.19 6.21
CA HIS A 41 3.34 5.74 6.01
C HIS A 41 4.73 5.15 5.78
N ALA A 42 5.44 4.90 6.90
CA ALA A 42 6.75 4.28 6.84
C ALA A 42 6.75 2.93 6.09
N PRO A 43 5.77 2.02 6.30
CA PRO A 43 5.63 0.85 5.44
C PRO A 43 4.88 1.24 4.16
N THR A 44 5.57 1.18 3.03
CA THR A 44 5.00 1.35 1.69
C THR A 44 5.37 0.15 0.83
N ILE A 45 4.39 -0.42 0.12
CA ILE A 45 4.57 -1.54 -0.80
C ILE A 45 3.86 -1.31 -2.12
N ASP A 46 4.24 -2.05 -3.15
CA ASP A 46 3.43 -2.17 -4.35
C ASP A 46 2.28 -3.16 -4.12
N CYS A 47 1.12 -2.92 -4.74
CA CYS A 47 0.00 -3.86 -4.76
C CYS A 47 0.35 -5.28 -5.28
N PHE A 48 1.42 -5.46 -6.06
CA PHE A 48 1.93 -6.79 -6.45
C PHE A 48 2.51 -7.58 -5.26
N ASP A 49 2.95 -6.91 -4.19
CA ASP A 49 3.53 -7.52 -2.99
C ASP A 49 2.48 -7.81 -1.90
N VAL A 50 1.21 -7.50 -2.15
CA VAL A 50 0.11 -7.78 -1.20
C VAL A 50 -0.15 -9.28 -1.10
N ASP A 51 -0.01 -9.82 0.10
CA ASP A 51 -0.39 -11.21 0.40
C ASP A 51 -1.88 -11.44 0.15
N GLY A 52 -2.21 -12.53 -0.56
CA GLY A 52 -3.57 -12.79 -1.05
C GLY A 52 -3.88 -12.15 -2.40
N GLY A 53 -2.97 -11.32 -2.90
CA GLY A 53 -3.02 -10.72 -4.23
C GLY A 53 -3.91 -9.49 -4.32
N CYS A 54 -3.65 -8.68 -5.35
CA CYS A 54 -4.45 -7.51 -5.71
C CYS A 54 -5.08 -7.71 -7.09
N THR A 55 -6.27 -7.13 -7.32
CA THR A 55 -6.91 -7.17 -8.65
C THR A 55 -6.07 -6.48 -9.72
N CYS A 56 -5.23 -5.49 -9.37
CA CYS A 56 -4.26 -4.86 -10.27
C CYS A 56 -3.30 -5.91 -10.86
N ALA A 57 -2.78 -6.81 -10.02
CA ALA A 57 -1.86 -7.85 -10.44
C ALA A 57 -2.46 -8.85 -11.45
N VAL A 58 -3.77 -9.10 -11.37
CA VAL A 58 -4.48 -9.97 -12.31
C VAL A 58 -4.66 -9.31 -13.68
N VAL A 59 -4.83 -7.99 -13.72
CA VAL A 59 -4.99 -7.24 -14.98
C VAL A 59 -3.70 -7.29 -15.79
N GLU A 60 -2.54 -7.02 -15.17
CA GLU A 60 -1.25 -7.02 -15.86
C GLU A 60 -0.90 -8.39 -16.46
N ALA A 61 -1.07 -9.47 -15.70
CA ALA A 61 -0.83 -10.82 -16.20
C ALA A 61 -1.68 -11.13 -17.46
N ARG A 62 -2.94 -10.68 -17.48
CA ARG A 62 -3.83 -10.85 -18.65
C ARG A 62 -3.38 -10.02 -19.85
N GLN A 63 -2.83 -8.83 -19.64
CA GLN A 63 -2.31 -8.01 -20.73
C GLN A 63 -1.10 -8.66 -21.37
N LEU A 64 -0.16 -9.17 -20.57
CA LEU A 64 1.02 -9.89 -21.06
C LEU A 64 0.64 -11.13 -21.88
N LEU A 65 -0.36 -11.91 -21.42
CA LEU A 65 -0.89 -13.07 -22.14
C LEU A 65 -1.58 -12.70 -23.47
N ARG A 66 -2.07 -11.47 -23.63
CA ARG A 66 -2.68 -11.00 -24.90
C ARG A 66 -1.63 -10.46 -25.88
N ALA A 67 -0.46 -10.09 -25.39
CA ALA A 67 0.63 -9.56 -26.19
C ALA A 67 1.55 -10.64 -26.78
N SER A 68 1.37 -11.90 -26.39
CA SER A 68 2.15 -13.08 -26.84
C SER A 68 1.56 -13.80 -28.04
#